data_AF-A0A9E4Q6G9-F1
#
_entry.id   AF-A0A9E4Q6G9-F1
#
_cell.length_a   1.000
_cell.length_b   1.000
_cell.length_c   1.000
_cell.angle_alpha   90.00
_cell.angle_beta   90.00
_cell.angle_gamma   90.00
#
_symmetry.space_group_name_H-M   'P 1'
#
loop_
_entity.id
_entity.type
_entity.pdbx_description
1 polymer ?
#
loop_
_entity_poly.entity_id
_entity_poly.type
_entity_poly.pdbx_seq_one_letter_code
_entity_poly.pdbx_strand_id
1 'polypeptide(L)' 'GMEGALPSVVGGLVKVPVIAVPTSIGYGSSFEGLAALLAMLNSCSPGIGVVNIDNGFGAGYLAALINKASSRD' A
#
# COMPACT_ATOMS: atom_id res chain seq x y z
N GLY A 1 -3.96 -2.18 7.74
CA GLY A 1 -4.64 -1.54 8.88
C GLY A 1 -6.13 -1.61 8.65
N MET A 2 -6.90 -1.90 9.71
CA MET A 2 -8.32 -2.30 9.75
C MET A 2 -9.25 -1.92 8.57
N GLU A 3 -9.18 -0.70 8.04
CA GLU A 3 -10.07 -0.20 6.97
C GLU A 3 -9.36 0.20 5.66
N GLY A 4 -8.07 -0.10 5.51
CA GLY A 4 -7.31 0.23 4.29
C GLY A 4 -7.12 1.73 4.00
N ALA A 5 -7.55 2.64 4.88
CA ALA A 5 -7.50 4.09 4.65
C ALA A 5 -6.11 4.75 4.85
N LEU A 6 -5.20 4.09 5.58
CA LEU A 6 -3.91 4.65 5.95
C LEU A 6 -3.07 5.12 4.75
N PRO A 7 -2.91 4.32 3.65
CA PRO A 7 -2.10 4.73 2.51
C PRO A 7 -2.62 6.02 1.86
N SER A 8 -3.94 6.19 1.79
CA SER A 8 -4.57 7.40 1.23
C SER A 8 -4.22 8.65 2.01
N VAL A 9 -4.18 8.58 3.34
CA VAL A 9 -3.77 9.70 4.20
C VAL A 9 -2.28 9.96 4.04
N VAL A 10 -1.46 8.91 4.13
CA VAL A 10 0.00 9.03 4.04
C VAL A 10 0.41 9.62 2.68
N GLY A 11 -0.19 9.15 1.58
CA GLY A 11 0.10 9.66 0.23
C GLY A 11 -0.19 11.15 0.05
N GLY A 12 -1.12 11.72 0.82
CA GLY A 12 -1.38 13.16 0.84
C GLY A 12 -0.39 13.98 1.69
N LEU A 13 0.38 13.31 2.56
CA LEU A 13 1.28 13.95 3.52
C LEU A 13 2.77 13.84 3.14
N VAL A 14 3.13 12.86 2.32
CA VAL A 14 4.53 12.60 1.95
C VAL A 14 4.78 12.93 0.47
N LYS A 15 6.02 13.32 0.17
CA LYS A 15 6.48 13.57 -1.21
C LYS A 15 7.06 12.33 -1.89
N VAL A 16 7.13 11.20 -1.19
CA VAL A 16 7.74 9.94 -1.67
C VAL A 16 6.67 8.92 -2.04
N PRO A 17 6.96 7.95 -2.93
CA PRO A 17 6.02 6.87 -3.24
C PRO A 17 5.62 6.08 -1.99
N VAL A 18 4.35 5.71 -1.91
CA VAL A 18 3.78 4.90 -0.82
C VAL A 18 3.40 3.53 -1.38
N ILE A 19 3.96 2.46 -0.81
CA ILE A 19 3.59 1.10 -1.19
C ILE A 19 2.62 0.54 -0.13
N ALA A 20 1.39 0.33 -0.54
CA ALA A 20 0.30 -0.15 0.31
C ALA A 20 0.23 -1.68 0.28
N VAL A 21 0.28 -2.30 1.46
CA VAL A 21 0.13 -3.75 1.63
C VAL A 21 -1.20 -4.02 2.36
N PRO A 22 -2.23 -4.53 1.66
CA PRO A 22 -3.43 -4.98 2.32
C PRO A 22 -3.14 -6.23 3.15
N THR A 23 -3.75 -6.33 4.32
CA THR A 23 -3.58 -7.47 5.23
C THR A 23 -4.81 -8.35 5.18
N SER A 24 -4.66 -9.67 5.18
CA SER A 24 -5.79 -10.61 5.27
C SER A 24 -6.49 -10.56 6.62
N ILE A 25 -5.78 -10.06 7.64
CA ILE A 25 -6.28 -9.89 9.00
C ILE A 25 -7.00 -8.54 9.13
N GLY A 26 -8.24 -8.60 9.61
CA GLY A 26 -9.09 -7.46 9.97
C GLY A 26 -10.30 -7.94 10.80
N TYR A 27 -11.07 -7.01 11.35
CA TYR A 27 -12.29 -7.36 12.09
C TYR A 27 -13.51 -7.41 11.15
N GLY A 28 -14.50 -8.23 11.51
CA GLY A 28 -15.80 -8.24 10.85
C GLY A 28 -15.73 -8.53 9.34
N SER A 29 -16.22 -7.59 8.53
CA SER A 29 -16.36 -7.68 7.06
C SER A 29 -15.06 -7.49 6.29
N SER A 30 -13.93 -7.99 6.80
CA SER A 30 -12.64 -7.88 6.13
C SER A 30 -12.55 -8.73 4.86
N PHE A 31 -13.32 -9.83 4.79
CA PHE A 31 -13.32 -10.80 3.68
C PHE A 31 -11.89 -11.19 3.27
N GLU A 32 -11.11 -11.70 4.23
CA GLU A 32 -9.71 -12.11 4.02
C GLU A 32 -8.83 -11.01 3.40
N GLY A 33 -9.10 -9.75 3.74
CA GLY A 33 -8.36 -8.59 3.23
C GLY A 33 -8.90 -7.98 1.94
N LEU A 34 -9.96 -8.53 1.32
CA LEU A 34 -10.58 -7.93 0.13
C LEU A 34 -11.13 -6.53 0.42
N ALA A 35 -11.71 -6.31 1.60
CA ALA A 35 -12.17 -4.97 1.98
C ALA A 35 -11.00 -3.97 2.03
N ALA A 36 -9.87 -4.37 2.63
CA ALA A 36 -8.67 -3.54 2.70
C ALA A 36 -8.05 -3.31 1.32
N LEU A 37 -7.97 -4.33 0.47
CA LEU A 37 -7.46 -4.23 -0.90
C LEU A 37 -8.27 -3.24 -1.73
N LEU A 38 -9.60 -3.41 -1.75
CA LEU A 38 -10.49 -2.52 -2.51
C LEU A 38 -10.44 -1.09 -1.97
N ALA A 39 -10.40 -0.90 -0.65
CA ALA A 39 -10.25 0.42 -0.04
C ALA A 39 -8.95 1.10 -0.46
N MET A 40 -7.82 0.38 -0.47
CA MET A 40 -6.51 0.92 -0.88
C MET A 40 -6.46 1.21 -2.38
N LEU A 41 -7.02 0.35 -3.23
CA LEU A 41 -7.09 0.56 -4.69
C LEU A 41 -7.97 1.74 -5.08
N ASN A 42 -9.00 2.03 -4.28
CA ASN A 42 -9.91 3.15 -4.52
C ASN A 42 -9.36 4.50 -4.02
N SER A 43 -8.09 4.55 -3.60
CA SER A 43 -7.45 5.79 -3.18
C SER A 43 -7.26 6.75 -4.35
N CYS A 44 -7.67 8.00 -4.18
CA CYS A 44 -7.39 9.08 -5.13
C CYS A 44 -6.05 9.78 -4.87
N SER A 45 -5.35 9.44 -3.79
CA SER A 45 -4.08 10.10 -3.47
C SER A 45 -2.99 9.65 -4.44
N PRO A 46 -2.24 10.59 -5.07
CA PRO A 46 -1.19 10.24 -6.01
C PRO A 46 -0.02 9.53 -5.32
N GLY A 47 0.75 8.79 -6.11
CA GLY A 47 1.99 8.15 -5.64
C GLY A 47 1.80 6.89 -4.80
N ILE A 48 0.59 6.33 -4.75
CA ILE A 48 0.30 5.07 -4.05
C ILE A 48 0.35 3.90 -5.04
N GLY A 49 1.12 2.88 -4.71
CA GLY A 49 1.09 1.56 -5.37
C GLY A 49 0.57 0.51 -4.41
N VAL A 50 -0.39 -0.32 -4.83
CA VAL A 50 -0.97 -1.39 -3.99
C VAL A 50 -0.41 -2.74 -4.44
N VAL A 51 0.01 -3.58 -3.50
CA VAL A 51 0.46 -4.95 -3.77
C VAL A 51 -0.61 -5.98 -3.37
N ASN A 52 -0.37 -7.25 -3.68
CA ASN A 52 -1.22 -8.35 -3.24
C ASN A 52 -1.38 -8.39 -1.71
N ILE A 53 -2.49 -8.96 -1.27
CA ILE A 53 -2.79 -9.20 0.16
C ILE A 53 -1.63 -9.98 0.79
N ASP A 54 -1.17 -9.50 1.95
CA ASP A 54 -0.05 -9.99 2.74
C ASP A 54 1.32 -10.02 2.04
N ASN A 55 1.45 -9.47 0.83
CA ASN A 55 2.70 -9.49 0.07
C ASN A 55 3.68 -8.40 0.53
N GLY A 56 4.02 -8.43 1.83
CA GLY A 56 5.01 -7.52 2.43
C GLY A 56 6.41 -7.68 1.83
N PHE A 57 6.77 -8.89 1.42
CA PHE A 57 8.04 -9.14 0.71
C PHE A 57 8.09 -8.38 -0.62
N GLY A 58 7.06 -8.52 -1.47
CA GLY A 58 6.97 -7.84 -2.75
C GLY A 58 6.99 -6.32 -2.58
N ALA A 59 6.33 -5.79 -1.55
CA ALA A 59 6.38 -4.38 -1.23
C ALA A 59 7.79 -3.89 -0.86
N GLY A 60 8.49 -4.61 0.02
CA GLY A 60 9.86 -4.27 0.40
C GLY A 60 10.84 -4.37 -0.76
N TYR A 61 10.70 -5.40 -1.60
CA TYR A 61 11.51 -5.56 -2.80
C TYR A 61 11.28 -4.42 -3.81
N LEU A 62 10.01 -4.06 -4.05
CA LEU A 62 9.65 -2.94 -4.92
C LEU A 62 10.20 -1.61 -4.36
N ALA A 63 10.12 -1.38 -3.06
CA ALA A 63 10.72 -0.20 -2.41
C ALA A 63 12.23 -0.13 -2.66
N ALA A 64 12.93 -1.26 -2.53
CA ALA A 64 14.37 -1.32 -2.78
C ALA A 64 14.71 -1.03 -4.26
N LEU A 65 13.90 -1.52 -5.21
CA LEU A 65 14.07 -1.19 -6.62
C LEU A 65 13.87 0.30 -6.90
N ILE A 66 12.85 0.91 -6.32
CA ILE A 66 12.58 2.35 -6.44
C ILE A 66 13.76 3.15 -5.89
N ASN A 67 14.25 2.82 -4.69
CA ASN A 67 15.41 3.50 -4.10
C ASN A 67 16.67 3.37 -4.98
N LYS A 68 16.93 2.18 -5.53
CA LYS A 68 18.07 1.98 -6.45
C LYS A 68 17.92 2.74 -7.76
N ALA A 69 16.70 2.87 -8.26
CA ALA A 69 16.44 3.66 -9.46
C ALA A 69 16.68 5.15 -9.19
N SER A 70 16.24 5.66 -8.04
CA SER A 70 16.47 7.04 -7.63
C SER A 70 17.93 7.39 -7.34
N SER A 71 18.77 6.42 -6.97
CA SER A 71 20.20 6.65 -6.68
C SER A 71 21.11 6.52 -7.90
N ARG A 72 20.55 6.31 -9.09
CA ARG A 72 21.31 6.18 -10.35
C ARG A 72 21.41 7.49 -11.13
N ASP A 73 20.83 8.55 -10.59
CA ASP A 73 20.97 9.95 -11.02
C ASP A 73 21.95 10.69 -10.10
#